data_AF-G9KBD9-F1
#
_entry.id   AF-G9KBD9-F1
#
_cell.length_a   1.000
_cell.length_b   1.000
_cell.length_c   1.000
_cell.angle_alpha   90.00
_cell.angle_beta   90.00
_cell.angle_gamma   90.00
#
_symmetry.space_group_name_H-M   'P 1'
#
loop_
_entity.id
_entity.type
_entity.pdbx_description
1 polymer ?
#
loop_
_entity_poly.entity_id
_entity_poly.type
_entity_poly.pdbx_seq_one_letter_code
_entity_poly.pdbx_strand_id
1 'polypeptide(L)' 'LLRQPVLTRYALVHARLHTSSWQADSNRASLTRVHRQAYARLYPVLLVKQDGSTIHIRYREPRRML' A
#
# COMPACT_ATOMS: atom_id res chain seq x y z
N LEU A 1 2.27 48.86 -4.16
CA LEU A 1 0.99 48.50 -3.53
C LEU A 1 0.83 46.98 -3.58
N LEU A 2 0.88 46.37 -2.38
CA LEU A 2 0.44 45.04 -1.94
C LEU A 2 0.51 43.82 -2.88
N ARG A 3 0.88 42.61 -2.44
CA ARG A 3 1.62 42.04 -1.31
C ARG A 3 1.61 40.55 -1.66
N GLN A 4 2.76 39.88 -1.69
CA GLN A 4 2.80 38.42 -1.90
C GLN A 4 2.04 37.72 -0.77
N PRO A 5 1.22 36.69 -1.03
CA PRO A 5 0.79 35.78 0.02
C PRO A 5 2.00 34.91 0.41
N VAL A 6 2.62 35.33 1.50
CA VAL A 6 3.50 34.55 2.37
C VAL A 6 2.97 33.11 2.42
N LEU A 7 3.76 32.16 1.90
CA LEU A 7 3.57 30.73 2.17
C LEU A 7 3.78 30.54 3.67
N THR A 8 2.71 30.75 4.42
CA THR A 8 2.67 30.56 5.86
C THR A 8 2.94 29.10 6.12
N ARG A 9 4.19 28.86 6.52
CA ARG A 9 4.67 27.96 7.55
C ARG A 9 3.58 27.50 8.54
N TYR A 10 2.60 26.73 8.09
CA TYR A 10 1.75 25.94 8.98
C TYR A 10 2.51 24.67 9.27
N ALA A 11 3.35 24.79 10.30
CA ALA A 11 3.80 23.72 11.17
C ALA A 11 3.89 22.35 10.51
N LEU A 12 5.11 21.99 10.09
CA LEU A 12 5.57 20.62 10.34
C LEU A 12 5.56 20.43 11.86
N VAL A 13 4.37 20.20 12.41
CA VAL A 13 4.19 19.64 13.73
C VAL A 13 5.01 18.37 13.68
N HIS A 14 6.05 18.30 14.51
CA HIS A 14 6.84 17.11 14.73
C HIS A 14 5.86 15.95 14.96
N ALA A 15 5.56 15.22 13.89
CA ALA A 15 5.04 13.88 14.03
C ALA A 15 6.12 13.20 14.85
N ARG A 16 5.79 12.84 16.10
CA ARG A 16 6.63 11.92 16.85
C ARG A 16 6.64 10.66 16.03
N LEU A 17 7.62 10.55 15.14
CA LEU A 17 7.90 9.34 14.40
C LEU A 17 8.31 8.36 15.49
N HIS A 18 7.33 7.60 15.98
CA HIS A 18 7.60 6.37 16.70
C HIS A 18 8.20 5.43 15.65
N THR A 19 9.48 5.67 15.31
CA THR A 19 10.28 4.74 14.54
C THR A 19 10.58 3.62 15.51
N SER A 20 9.69 2.65 15.58
CA SER A 20 10.05 1.36 16.14
C SER A 20 11.31 0.90 15.40
N SER A 21 12.39 0.68 16.13
CA SER A 21 13.69 0.39 15.52
C SER A 21 13.71 -0.95 14.78
N TRP A 22 12.68 -1.79 14.97
CA TRP A 22 12.50 -3.06 14.28
C TRP A 22 11.07 -3.60 14.45
N GLN A 23 10.07 -3.00 13.78
CA GLN A 23 8.74 -3.63 13.69
C GLN A 23 8.70 -4.63 12.52
N ALA A 24 8.16 -5.82 12.79
CA ALA A 24 7.85 -6.82 11.78
C ALA A 24 6.56 -6.41 11.04
N ASP A 25 6.65 -5.36 10.22
CA ASP A 25 5.51 -4.84 9.48
C ASP A 25 5.28 -5.63 8.20
N SER A 26 4.04 -6.09 8.00
CA SER A 26 3.62 -6.80 6.78
C SER A 26 3.77 -5.95 5.51
N ASN A 27 3.72 -4.63 5.66
CA ASN A 27 3.84 -3.68 4.55
C ASN A 27 5.22 -3.74 3.87
N ARG A 28 6.27 -4.14 4.60
CA ARG A 28 7.66 -4.17 4.12
C ARG A 28 7.84 -5.01 2.85
N ALA A 29 7.05 -6.07 2.68
CA ALA A 29 7.10 -6.96 1.52
C ALA A 29 5.81 -6.94 0.67
N SER A 30 4.88 -6.02 0.96
CA SER A 30 3.57 -5.96 0.28
C SER A 30 3.64 -5.39 -1.14
N LEU A 31 4.51 -4.40 -1.37
CA LEU A 31 4.67 -3.71 -2.65
C LEU A 31 5.68 -4.45 -3.53
N THR A 32 5.18 -5.28 -4.44
CA THR A 32 6.01 -6.12 -5.32
C THR A 32 5.53 -6.10 -6.77
N ARG A 33 6.37 -6.59 -7.69
CA ARG A 33 6.00 -6.86 -9.09
C ARG A 33 6.33 -8.30 -9.48
N VAL A 34 5.86 -8.76 -10.64
CA VAL A 34 6.24 -10.08 -11.16
C VAL A 34 7.65 -9.99 -11.75
N HIS A 35 8.58 -10.81 -11.26
CA HIS A 35 9.97 -10.88 -11.72
C HIS A 35 10.15 -11.94 -12.81
N ARG A 36 9.33 -11.86 -13.87
CA ARG A 36 9.43 -12.74 -15.06
C ARG A 36 9.48 -11.89 -16.31
N GLN A 37 10.23 -12.34 -17.32
CA GLN A 37 10.38 -11.64 -18.60
C GLN A 37 9.08 -11.61 -19.40
N ALA A 38 8.34 -12.72 -19.41
CA ALA A 38 7.02 -12.83 -20.04
C ALA A 38 6.02 -13.43 -19.05
N TYR A 39 4.85 -12.79 -18.91
CA TYR A 39 3.75 -13.25 -18.06
C TYR A 39 2.43 -12.61 -18.52
N ALA A 40 1.32 -13.31 -18.32
CA ALA A 40 -0.02 -12.78 -18.56
C ALA A 40 -0.44 -11.80 -17.45
N ARG A 41 -1.35 -10.86 -17.76
CA ARG A 41 -1.88 -9.92 -16.77
C ARG A 41 -2.53 -10.66 -15.59
N LEU A 42 -2.22 -10.21 -14.39
CA LEU A 42 -2.83 -10.68 -13.15
C LEU A 42 -3.57 -9.52 -12.48
N TYR A 43 -4.72 -9.83 -11.90
CA TYR A 43 -5.59 -8.87 -11.24
C TYR A 43 -5.58 -9.11 -9.72
N PRO A 44 -5.67 -8.06 -8.90
CA PRO A 44 -5.87 -8.22 -7.47
C PRO A 44 -7.26 -8.81 -7.21
N VAL A 45 -7.31 -9.92 -6.47
CA VAL A 45 -8.54 -10.61 -6.08
C VAL A 45 -8.50 -10.88 -4.59
N LEU A 46 -9.64 -10.73 -3.91
CA LEU A 46 -9.79 -11.06 -2.51
C LEU A 46 -10.11 -12.56 -2.39
N LEU A 47 -9.20 -13.35 -1.83
CA LEU A 47 -9.47 -14.74 -1.50
C LEU A 47 -9.99 -14.81 -0.07
N VAL A 48 -11.20 -15.33 0.10
CA VAL A 48 -11.82 -15.56 1.40
C VAL A 48 -11.71 -17.03 1.74
N LYS A 49 -11.09 -17.33 2.88
CA LYS A 49 -10.97 -18.70 3.37
C LYS A 49 -12.25 -19.10 4.12
N GLN A 50 -12.40 -20.40 4.37
CA GLN A 50 -13.56 -20.95 5.08
C GLN A 50 -13.69 -20.45 6.54
N ASP A 51 -12.58 -20.02 7.14
CA ASP A 51 -12.53 -19.38 8.46
C ASP A 51 -12.97 -17.90 8.45
N GLY A 52 -13.30 -17.35 7.28
CA GLY A 52 -13.65 -15.95 7.07
C GLY A 52 -12.45 -15.01 6.93
N SER A 53 -11.21 -15.52 7.01
CA SER A 53 -10.01 -14.69 6.80
C SER A 53 -9.85 -14.32 5.32
N THR A 54 -9.32 -13.12 5.07
CA THR A 54 -9.20 -12.57 3.70
C THR A 54 -7.76 -12.25 3.35
N ILE A 55 -7.32 -12.61 2.15
CA ILE A 55 -6.00 -12.24 1.63
C ILE A 55 -6.09 -11.72 0.19
N HIS A 56 -5.27 -10.72 -0.14
CA HIS A 56 -5.16 -10.21 -1.50
C HIS A 56 -4.18 -11.08 -2.30
N ILE A 57 -4.66 -11.68 -3.38
CA ILE A 57 -3.85 -12.48 -4.30
C ILE A 57 -3.90 -11.91 -5.72
N ARG A 58 -2.92 -12.29 -6.54
CA ARG A 58 -2.90 -11.98 -7.97
C ARG A 58 -3.45 -13.18 -8.75
N TYR A 59 -4.58 -13.01 -9.43
CA TYR A 59 -5.27 -14.08 -10.17
C TYR A 59 -5.41 -13.75 -11.65
N ARG A 60 -5.64 -14.77 -12.49
CA ARG A 60 -5.67 -14.64 -13.96
C ARG A 60 -6.91 -13.90 -14.45
N GLU A 61 -8.05 -14.19 -13.85
CA GLU A 61 -9.33 -13.58 -14.21
C GLU A 61 -9.68 -12.44 -13.24
N PRO A 62 -10.24 -11.33 -13.72
CA PRO A 62 -10.68 -10.23 -12.89
C PRO A 62 -11.98 -10.59 -12.14
N ARG A 63 -11.84 -11.37 -11.07
CA ARG A 63 -12.94 -11.74 -10.17
C ARG A 63 -12.93 -10.85 -8.94
N ARG A 64 -14.10 -10.56 -8.35
CA ARG A 64 -14.18 -9.73 -7.13
C ARG A 64 -13.74 -10.50 -5.87
N MET A 65 -14.08 -11.79 -5.81
CA MET A 65 -13.81 -12.64 -4.66
C MET A 65 -13.67 -14.11 -5.09
N LEU A 66 -12.88 -14.88 -4.36
CA LEU A 66 -12.74 -16.33 -4.49
C LEU A 66 -13.02 -17.01 -3.15
#